data_AF-A0A380Z7V1-F1
#
_entry.id   AF-A0A380Z7V1-F1
#
_cell.length_a   1.000
_cell.length_b   1.000
_cell.length_c   1.000
_cell.angle_alpha   90.00
_cell.angle_beta   90.00
_cell.angle_gamma   90.00
#
_symmetry.space_group_name_H-M   'P 1'
#
loop_
_entity.id
_entity.type
_entity.pdbx_description
1 polymer ?
#
loop_
_entity_poly.entity_id
_entity_poly.type
_entity_poly.pdbx_seq_one_letter_code
_entity_poly.pdbx_strand_id
1 'polypeptide(L)'
;MEHQKTSYDTLPERIDYLIQEISEIKNILMNRIEKREEIPKWLNKEQALRYIQKQGYKLSSSKLYKLSATDNIPCHRSGRNLYFFAEELDKWLNNQIEEEDKTSQNLSTQSIQLIIKSAQKR
;
A
#
# COMPACT_ATOMS: atom_id res chain seq x y z
N MET A 1 -9.48 30.62 9.10
CA MET A 1 -8.61 31.66 8.49
C MET A 1 -9.50 32.55 7.65
N GLU A 2 -9.57 33.83 8.00
CA GLU A 2 -10.33 34.85 7.26
C GLU A 2 -9.66 35.06 5.89
N HIS A 3 -10.40 34.82 4.80
CA HIS A 3 -9.89 35.09 3.46
C HIS A 3 -10.00 36.58 3.20
N GLN A 4 -8.89 37.32 3.37
CA GLN A 4 -8.87 38.73 2.99
C GLN A 4 -9.08 38.87 1.49
N LYS A 5 -10.02 39.74 1.08
CA LYS A 5 -10.28 40.02 -0.33
C LYS A 5 -9.02 40.59 -0.99
N THR A 6 -8.60 39.98 -2.09
CA THR A 6 -7.50 40.47 -2.93
C THR A 6 -7.91 41.78 -3.59
N SER A 7 -7.05 42.81 -3.51
CA SER A 7 -7.17 44.07 -4.24
C SER A 7 -5.97 44.25 -5.17
N TYR A 8 -6.06 45.16 -6.14
CA TYR A 8 -4.96 45.43 -7.08
C TYR A 8 -3.68 45.90 -6.37
N ASP A 9 -3.81 46.70 -5.30
CA ASP A 9 -2.66 47.21 -4.55
C ASP A 9 -1.96 46.13 -3.70
N THR A 10 -2.69 45.09 -3.30
CA THR A 10 -2.19 44.00 -2.45
C THR A 10 -1.84 42.75 -3.25
N LEU A 11 -1.95 42.80 -4.57
CA LEU A 11 -1.72 41.69 -5.48
C LEU A 11 -0.26 41.22 -5.51
N PRO A 12 0.76 42.12 -5.56
CA PRO A 12 2.16 41.70 -5.53
C PRO A 12 2.51 40.96 -4.23
N GLU A 13 2.08 41.49 -3.08
CA GLU A 13 2.33 40.90 -1.77
C GLU A 13 1.64 39.53 -1.62
N ARG A 14 0.45 39.35 -2.22
CA ARG A 14 -0.24 38.06 -2.25
C ARG A 14 0.48 37.02 -3.11
N ILE A 15 1.13 37.45 -4.19
CA ILE A 15 1.93 36.57 -5.05
C ILE A 15 3.17 36.11 -4.27
N ASP A 16 3.85 37.00 -3.55
CA ASP A 16 5.00 36.65 -2.72
C ASP A 16 4.61 35.64 -1.63
N TYR A 17 3.47 35.84 -0.99
CA TYR A 17 2.93 34.90 -0.01
C TYR A 17 2.63 33.52 -0.62
N LEU A 18 2.04 33.46 -1.82
CA LEU A 18 1.80 32.20 -2.53
C LEU A 18 3.10 31.49 -2.90
N ILE A 19 4.12 32.23 -3.35
CA ILE A 19 5.44 31.67 -3.67
C ILE A 19 6.08 31.04 -2.42
N GLN A 20 5.92 31.70 -1.26
CA GLN A 20 6.40 31.20 0.02
C GLN A 20 5.67 29.92 0.44
N GLU A 21 4.33 29.91 0.43
CA GLU A 21 3.56 28.69 0.77
C GLU A 21 3.87 27.52 -0.17
N ILE A 22 4.00 27.77 -1.48
CA ILE A 22 4.36 26.74 -2.45
C ILE A 22 5.77 26.19 -2.16
N SER A 23 6.71 27.06 -1.77
CA SER A 23 8.07 26.64 -1.41
C SER A 23 8.09 25.81 -0.13
N GLU A 24 7.27 26.15 0.86
CA GLU A 24 7.11 25.37 2.09
C GLU A 24 6.48 24.00 1.82
N ILE A 25 5.42 23.94 1.02
CA ILE A 25 4.81 22.67 0.57
C ILE A 25 5.85 21.82 -0.15
N LYS A 26 6.62 22.40 -1.07
CA LYS A 26 7.69 21.71 -1.79
C LYS A 26 8.74 21.14 -0.83
N ASN A 27 9.15 21.92 0.17
CA ASN A 27 10.16 21.48 1.15
C ASN A 27 9.63 20.38 2.08
N ILE A 28 8.37 20.45 2.52
CA ILE A 28 7.74 19.40 3.32
C ILE A 28 7.64 18.10 2.50
N LEU A 29 7.26 18.20 1.22
CA LEU A 29 7.19 17.05 0.33
C LEU A 29 8.58 16.46 0.07
N MET A 30 9.59 17.29 -0.22
CA MET A 30 10.97 16.83 -0.42
C MET A 30 11.53 16.13 0.83
N ASN A 31 11.37 16.72 2.02
CA ASN A 31 11.80 16.09 3.28
C ASN A 31 11.07 14.76 3.57
N ARG A 32 9.80 14.64 3.18
CA ARG A 32 9.05 13.38 3.27
C ARG A 32 9.54 12.34 2.25
N ILE A 33 10.03 12.79 1.09
CA ILE A 33 10.55 11.93 0.03
C ILE A 33 11.98 11.47 0.36
N GLU A 34 12.86 12.35 0.84
CA GLU A 34 14.23 12.00 1.26
C GLU A 34 14.27 11.04 2.46
N LYS A 35 13.26 11.10 3.35
CA LYS A 35 13.09 10.11 4.44
C LYS A 35 12.53 8.77 3.99
N ARG A 36 12.17 8.60 2.70
CA ARG A 36 12.03 7.27 2.13
C ARG A 36 13.45 6.77 1.93
N GLU A 37 14.05 6.24 2.99
CA GLU A 37 15.23 5.38 2.91
C GLU A 37 15.06 4.53 1.66
N GLU A 38 15.97 4.67 0.70
CA GLU A 38 16.03 3.82 -0.49
C GLU A 38 15.87 2.39 0.00
N ILE A 39 14.69 1.82 -0.24
CA ILE A 39 14.32 0.54 0.33
C ILE A 39 15.41 -0.42 -0.16
N PRO A 40 16.14 -1.09 0.75
CA PRO A 40 17.16 -2.04 0.35
C PRO A 40 16.54 -2.98 -0.70
N LYS A 41 17.16 -3.08 -1.88
CA LYS A 41 16.67 -3.92 -3.00
C LYS A 41 16.25 -5.32 -2.52
N TRP A 42 16.91 -5.80 -1.47
CA TRP A 42 16.66 -7.04 -0.76
C TRP A 42 16.36 -6.74 0.71
N LEU A 43 15.21 -7.21 1.18
CA LEU A 43 14.70 -7.07 2.53
C LEU A 43 14.90 -8.38 3.29
N ASN A 44 15.30 -8.30 4.54
CA ASN A 44 15.22 -9.44 5.46
C ASN A 44 13.76 -9.69 5.90
N LYS A 45 13.51 -10.78 6.63
CA LYS A 45 12.16 -11.14 7.14
C LYS A 45 11.46 -10.01 7.93
N GLU A 46 12.20 -9.26 8.75
CA GLU A 46 11.64 -8.21 9.60
C GLU A 46 11.37 -6.93 8.80
N GLN A 47 12.26 -6.62 7.86
CA GLN A 47 12.12 -5.53 6.91
C GLN A 47 10.96 -5.77 5.95
N ALA A 48 10.79 -7.00 5.44
CA ALA A 48 9.65 -7.39 4.62
C ALA A 48 8.32 -7.22 5.37
N LEU A 49 8.27 -7.62 6.66
CA LEU A 49 7.10 -7.39 7.49
C LEU A 49 6.76 -5.88 7.61
N ARG A 50 7.76 -5.06 7.94
CA ARG A 50 7.59 -3.61 8.07
C ARG A 50 7.19 -2.96 6.74
N TYR A 51 7.73 -3.45 5.63
CA TYR A 51 7.40 -2.98 4.28
C TYR A 51 5.93 -3.21 3.96
N ILE A 52 5.44 -4.44 4.16
CA ILE A 52 4.04 -4.82 3.93
C ILE A 52 3.10 -4.00 4.83
N GLN A 53 3.47 -3.78 6.09
CA GLN A 53 2.70 -2.94 7.02
C GLN A 53 2.66 -1.47 6.61
N LYS A 54 3.77 -0.91 6.10
CA LYS A 54 3.81 0.46 5.56
C LYS A 54 2.88 0.63 4.36
N GLN A 55 2.73 -0.42 3.55
CA GLN A 55 1.84 -0.43 2.38
C GLN A 55 0.35 -0.56 2.75
N GLY A 56 0.01 -0.66 4.04
CA GLY A 56 -1.37 -0.73 4.54
C GLY A 56 -1.91 -2.15 4.75
N TYR A 57 -1.12 -3.18 4.47
CA TYR A 57 -1.53 -4.57 4.66
C TYR A 57 -1.10 -5.08 6.05
N LYS A 58 -2.07 -5.45 6.88
CA LYS A 58 -1.82 -5.92 8.24
C LYS A 58 -1.36 -7.38 8.23
N LEU A 59 -0.07 -7.60 8.02
CA LEU A 59 0.56 -8.92 8.12
C LEU A 59 1.23 -9.13 9.49
N SER A 60 1.07 -10.33 10.06
CA SER A 60 1.81 -10.78 11.25
C SER A 60 3.05 -11.59 10.86
N SER A 61 4.08 -11.59 11.72
CA SER A 61 5.32 -12.36 11.48
C SER A 61 5.06 -13.85 11.23
N SER A 62 4.10 -14.44 11.94
CA SER A 62 3.73 -15.85 11.78
C SER A 62 3.06 -16.12 10.43
N LYS A 63 2.22 -15.18 9.94
CA LYS A 63 1.59 -15.29 8.62
C LYS A 63 2.65 -15.16 7.52
N LEU A 64 3.57 -14.20 7.65
CA LEU A 64 4.72 -14.05 6.73
C LEU A 64 5.54 -15.34 6.65
N TYR A 65 5.84 -15.96 7.80
CA TYR A 65 6.62 -17.19 7.86
C TYR A 65 5.90 -18.37 7.20
N LYS A 66 4.59 -18.54 7.45
CA LYS A 66 3.78 -19.57 6.78
C LYS A 66 3.75 -19.35 5.26
N LEU A 67 3.53 -18.13 4.81
CA LEU A 67 3.52 -17.80 3.39
C LEU A 67 4.88 -18.08 2.73
N SER A 68 5.97 -17.72 3.42
CA SER A 68 7.34 -17.99 2.95
C SER A 68 7.66 -19.49 2.90
N ALA A 69 7.08 -20.28 3.82
CA ALA A 69 7.26 -21.72 3.84
C ALA A 69 6.40 -22.45 2.79
N THR A 70 5.25 -21.90 2.44
CA THR A 70 4.31 -22.46 1.45
C THR A 70 4.58 -21.94 0.03
N ASP A 71 5.67 -21.19 -0.16
CA ASP A 71 6.05 -20.54 -1.43
C ASP A 71 4.96 -19.62 -2.02
N ASN A 72 4.03 -19.18 -1.16
CA ASN A 72 2.93 -18.30 -1.55
C ASN A 72 3.36 -16.83 -1.59
N ILE A 73 4.49 -16.47 -0.99
CA ILE A 73 5.10 -15.14 -1.06
C ILE A 73 6.46 -15.26 -1.74
N PRO A 74 6.81 -14.35 -2.66
CA PRO A 74 8.10 -14.38 -3.34
C PRO A 74 9.23 -14.21 -2.32
N CYS A 75 10.03 -15.26 -2.15
CA CYS A 75 11.13 -15.29 -1.22
C CYS A 75 12.34 -16.00 -1.84
N HIS A 76 13.51 -15.41 -1.67
CA HIS A 76 14.76 -15.89 -2.25
C HIS A 76 15.66 -16.44 -1.15
N ARG A 77 16.12 -17.67 -1.32
CA ARG A 77 17.06 -18.30 -0.39
C ARG A 77 18.48 -18.13 -0.92
N SER A 78 19.34 -17.52 -0.11
CA SER A 78 20.78 -17.57 -0.32
C SER A 78 21.41 -18.27 0.88
N GLY A 79 21.72 -19.56 0.71
CA GLY A 79 22.20 -20.44 1.77
C GLY A 79 21.17 -20.60 2.90
N ARG A 80 21.55 -20.16 4.10
CA ARG A 80 20.70 -20.19 5.32
C ARG A 80 19.78 -18.97 5.44
N ASN A 81 20.04 -17.93 4.67
CA ASN A 81 19.34 -16.66 4.79
C ASN A 81 18.23 -16.53 3.75
N LEU A 82 17.14 -15.89 4.17
CA LEU A 82 15.98 -15.60 3.33
C LEU A 82 15.89 -14.10 3.07
N TYR A 83 15.68 -13.73 1.82
CA TYR A 83 15.61 -12.36 1.35
C TYR A 83 14.36 -12.15 0.49
N PHE A 84 13.82 -10.94 0.51
CA PHE A 84 12.59 -10.56 -0.19
C PHE A 84 12.85 -9.32 -1.04
N PHE A 85 12.40 -9.29 -2.29
CA PHE A 85 12.49 -8.09 -3.12
C PHE A 85 11.25 -7.23 -2.98
N ALA A 86 11.43 -5.91 -2.85
CA ALA A 86 10.31 -4.98 -2.73
C ALA A 86 9.37 -5.04 -3.95
N GLU A 87 9.92 -5.10 -5.17
CA GLU A 87 9.12 -5.17 -6.40
C GLU A 87 8.25 -6.44 -6.48
N GLU A 88 8.76 -7.56 -5.98
CA GLU A 88 8.01 -8.81 -5.95
C GLU A 88 6.95 -8.79 -4.85
N LEU A 89 7.26 -8.20 -3.69
CA LEU A 89 6.28 -8.00 -2.61
C LEU A 89 5.13 -7.09 -3.06
N ASP A 90 5.41 -6.04 -3.85
CA ASP A 90 4.38 -5.16 -4.39
C ASP A 90 3.47 -5.90 -5.38
N LYS A 91 4.06 -6.67 -6.33
CA LYS A 91 3.29 -7.50 -7.26
C LYS A 91 2.44 -8.52 -6.51
N TRP A 92 3.00 -9.17 -5.51
CA TRP A 92 2.29 -10.12 -4.68
C TRP A 92 1.12 -9.47 -3.94
N LEU A 93 1.35 -8.30 -3.34
CA LEU A 93 0.31 -7.58 -2.61
C LEU A 93 -0.85 -7.18 -3.52
N ASN A 94 -0.56 -6.68 -4.72
CA ASN A 94 -1.58 -6.35 -5.71
C ASN A 94 -2.41 -7.59 -6.10
N ASN A 95 -1.76 -8.73 -6.30
CA ASN A 95 -2.45 -9.99 -6.59
C ASN A 95 -3.34 -10.44 -5.42
N GLN A 96 -2.91 -10.29 -4.16
CA GLN A 96 -3.72 -10.66 -3.00
C GLN A 96 -4.98 -9.81 -2.87
N ILE A 97 -4.87 -8.50 -3.14
CA ILE A 97 -6.03 -7.60 -3.13
C ILE A 97 -7.03 -8.00 -4.23
N GLU A 98 -6.54 -8.28 -5.44
CA GLU A 98 -7.40 -8.76 -6.54
C GLU A 98 -8.05 -10.14 -6.26
N GLU A 99 -7.33 -11.04 -5.58
CA GLU A 99 -7.83 -12.36 -5.19
C GLU A 99 -8.90 -12.27 -4.09
N GLU A 100 -8.74 -11.37 -3.10
CA GLU A 100 -9.76 -11.12 -2.07
C GLU A 100 -11.06 -10.56 -2.67
N ASP A 101 -10.95 -9.67 -3.66
CA ASP A 101 -12.10 -9.14 -4.40
C ASP A 101 -12.82 -10.25 -5.18
N LYS A 102 -12.08 -11.13 -5.86
CA LYS A 102 -12.64 -12.27 -6.60
C LYS A 102 -13.27 -13.32 -5.67
N THR A 103 -12.63 -13.58 -4.53
CA THR A 103 -13.11 -14.56 -3.53
C THR A 103 -14.42 -14.12 -2.90
N SER A 104 -14.54 -12.84 -2.55
CA SER A 104 -15.76 -12.25 -2.00
C SER A 104 -16.94 -12.35 -2.97
N GLN A 105 -16.68 -12.13 -4.26
CA GLN A 105 -17.69 -12.28 -5.31
C GLN A 105 -18.08 -13.73 -5.55
N ASN A 106 -17.13 -14.67 -5.50
CA ASN A 106 -17.39 -16.09 -5.74
C ASN A 106 -18.22 -16.73 -4.60
N LEU A 107 -17.94 -16.37 -3.34
CA LEU A 107 -18.71 -16.86 -2.21
C LEU A 107 -20.18 -16.38 -2.25
N SER A 108 -20.39 -15.11 -2.63
CA SER A 108 -21.75 -14.56 -2.83
C SER A 108 -22.52 -15.30 -3.92
N THR A 109 -21.87 -15.58 -5.06
CA THR A 109 -22.51 -16.32 -6.16
C THR A 109 -22.84 -17.77 -5.81
N GLN A 110 -21.94 -18.47 -5.12
CA GLN A 110 -22.21 -19.84 -4.64
C GLN A 110 -23.38 -19.89 -3.66
N SER A 111 -23.47 -18.92 -2.75
CA SER A 111 -24.56 -18.79 -1.78
C SER A 111 -25.92 -18.61 -2.48
N ILE A 112 -25.97 -17.74 -3.49
CA ILE A 112 -27.17 -17.48 -4.29
C ILE A 112 -27.60 -18.75 -5.05
N GLN A 113 -26.65 -19.48 -5.65
CA GLN A 113 -26.97 -20.72 -6.37
C GLN A 113 -27.56 -21.82 -5.47
N LEU A 114 -27.06 -21.96 -4.23
CA LEU A 114 -27.59 -22.93 -3.28
C LEU A 114 -29.05 -22.62 -2.90
N ILE A 115 -29.39 -21.34 -2.70
CA ILE A 115 -30.75 -20.90 -2.40
C ILE A 115 -31.68 -21.20 -3.58
N ILE A 116 -31.26 -20.87 -4.82
CA ILE A 116 -32.05 -21.14 -6.04
C ILE A 116 -32.31 -22.65 -6.21
N LYS A 117 -31.29 -23.50 -6.04
CA LYS A 117 -31.45 -24.97 -6.11
C LYS A 117 -32.40 -25.52 -5.05
N SER A 118 -32.40 -24.93 -3.85
CA SER A 118 -33.29 -25.35 -2.77
C SER A 118 -34.75 -24.97 -3.02
N ALA A 119 -35.00 -23.85 -3.71
CA ALA A 119 -36.34 -23.38 -4.05
C ALA A 119 -36.97 -24.16 -5.23
N GLN A 120 -36.16 -24.64 -6.18
CA GLN A 120 -36.63 -25.41 -7.35
C GLN A 120 -37.01 -26.87 -7.03
N LYS A 121 -36.69 -27.36 -5.83
CA LYS A 121 -36.90 -28.76 -5.42
C LYS A 121 -38.17 -28.96 -4.55
N ARG A 122 -39.02 -27.93 -4.45
CA ARG A 122 -40.33 -27.97 -3.78
C ARG A 122 -41.46 -27.98 -4.81
#